data_AF-A0A7I8E0R0-F1
#
_entry.id   AF-A0A7I8E0R0-F1
#
_cell.length_a   1.000
_cell.length_b   1.000
_cell.length_c   1.000
_cell.angle_alpha   90.00
_cell.angle_beta   90.00
_cell.angle_gamma   90.00
#
_symmetry.space_group_name_H-M   'P 1'
#
loop_
_entity.id
_entity.type
_entity.pdbx_description
1 polymer ?
#
loop_
_entity_poly.entity_id
_entity_poly.type
_entity_poly.pdbx_seq_one_letter_code
_entity_poly.pdbx_strand_id
1 'polypeptide(L)' 'MKIHLKDNKIALYDIESDYRQYLFQYDFRVNLKLGRRFVGIIVGIEDYTYFIPLTSKPLRKNGKEEIREQQ' A
#
# COMPACT_ATOMS: atom_id res chain seq x y z
N MET A 1 13.82 -13.96 5.36
CA MET A 1 12.83 -12.91 5.61
C MET A 1 11.50 -13.56 5.99
N LYS A 2 11.03 -13.40 7.24
CA LYS A 2 9.75 -13.97 7.69
C LYS A 2 8.69 -12.87 7.69
N ILE A 3 7.70 -12.98 6.80
CA ILE A 3 6.55 -12.09 6.75
C ILE A 3 5.46 -12.68 7.62
N HIS A 4 4.84 -11.87 8.47
CA HIS A 4 3.69 -12.28 9.27
C HIS A 4 2.61 -11.19 9.23
N LEU A 5 1.35 -11.60 9.41
CA LEU A 5 0.27 -10.64 9.59
C LEU A 5 0.37 -10.06 11.00
N LYS A 6 0.14 -8.75 11.13
CA LYS A 6 0.00 -8.15 12.45
C LYS A 6 -1.22 -8.77 13.15
N ASP A 7 -1.03 -9.17 14.41
CA ASP A 7 -2.05 -9.84 15.24
C ASP A 7 -2.68 -11.10 14.61
N ASN A 8 -2.00 -11.73 13.63
CA ASN A 8 -2.54 -12.82 12.81
C ASN A 8 -3.91 -12.50 12.15
N LYS A 9 -4.17 -11.22 11.86
CA LYS A 9 -5.43 -10.76 11.26
C LYS A 9 -5.18 -9.92 10.02
N ILE A 10 -6.09 -10.04 9.05
CA ILE A 10 -6.17 -9.10 7.92
C ILE A 10 -7.12 -7.99 8.34
N ALA A 11 -6.61 -6.77 8.41
CA ALA A 11 -7.38 -5.57 8.67
C ALA A 11 -6.93 -4.46 7.72
N LEU A 12 -7.88 -3.56 7.43
CA LEU A 12 -7.67 -2.40 6.59
C LEU A 12 -7.38 -1.19 7.47
N TYR A 13 -6.32 -0.46 7.13
CA TYR A 13 -5.88 0.70 7.89
C TYR A 13 -5.75 1.91 6.98
N ASP A 14 -6.24 3.05 7.46
CA ASP A 14 -5.97 4.36 6.87
C ASP A 14 -4.62 4.89 7.40
N ILE A 15 -3.85 5.54 6.53
CA ILE A 15 -2.62 6.24 6.92
C ILE A 15 -2.83 7.75 6.80
N GLU A 16 -2.47 8.47 7.86
CA GLU A 16 -2.54 9.93 7.91
C GLU A 16 -1.80 10.58 6.75
N SER A 17 -2.36 11.67 6.25
CA SER A 17 -1.81 12.39 5.10
C SER A 17 -0.41 12.96 5.41
N ASP A 18 -0.23 13.52 6.60
CA ASP A 18 1.00 14.20 7.00
C ASP A 18 2.17 13.21 7.09
N TYR A 19 1.91 12.00 7.59
CA TYR A 19 2.93 10.94 7.60
C TYR A 19 3.30 10.48 6.20
N ARG A 20 2.32 10.38 5.27
CA ARG A 20 2.63 10.07 3.86
C ARG A 20 3.42 11.18 3.18
N GLN A 21 3.11 12.45 3.47
CA GLN A 21 3.87 13.59 2.98
C GLN A 21 5.31 13.55 3.49
N TYR A 22 5.51 13.26 4.77
CA TYR A 22 6.84 13.03 5.33
C TYR A 22 7.59 11.93 4.59
N LEU A 23 6.99 10.74 4.40
CA LEU A 23 7.63 9.63 3.69
C LEU A 23 7.95 9.98 2.22
N PHE A 24 7.09 10.75 1.55
CA PHE A 24 7.30 11.18 0.16
C PHE A 24 8.52 12.07 -0.02
N GLN A 25 8.95 12.80 1.03
CA GLN A 25 10.19 13.58 0.99
C GLN A 25 11.43 12.71 0.78
N TYR A 26 11.35 11.42 1.14
CA TYR A 26 12.44 10.45 1.02
C TYR A 26 12.27 9.49 -0.16
N ASP A 27 11.03 9.17 -0.55
CA ASP A 27 10.73 8.30 -1.70
C ASP A 27 9.49 8.79 -2.46
N PHE A 28 9.71 9.30 -3.68
CA PHE A 28 8.64 9.83 -4.55
C PHE A 28 7.64 8.76 -5.03
N ARG A 29 7.89 7.47 -4.76
CA ARG A 29 6.95 6.38 -5.08
C ARG A 29 5.83 6.24 -4.05
N VAL A 30 5.91 6.94 -2.90
CA VAL A 30 4.83 6.98 -1.92
C VAL A 30 3.60 7.66 -2.52
N ASN A 31 2.43 7.03 -2.37
CA ASN A 31 1.21 7.54 -3.00
C ASN A 31 0.62 8.73 -2.22
N LEU A 32 0.65 9.90 -2.86
CA LEU A 32 0.07 11.15 -2.33
C LEU A 32 -1.31 11.50 -2.90
N LYS A 33 -2.02 10.60 -3.61
CA LYS A 33 -3.33 10.93 -4.21
C LYS A 33 -4.26 11.58 -3.17
N LEU A 34 -4.51 12.87 -3.36
CA LEU A 34 -5.40 13.69 -2.53
C LEU A 34 -6.84 13.16 -2.65
N GLY A 35 -7.57 13.15 -1.54
CA GLY A 35 -8.98 12.72 -1.51
C GLY A 35 -9.22 11.21 -1.63
N ARG A 36 -8.18 10.39 -1.80
CA ARG A 36 -8.30 8.93 -1.76
C ARG A 36 -7.78 8.41 -0.42
N ARG A 37 -8.62 7.67 0.31
CA ARG A 37 -8.18 6.93 1.51
C ARG A 37 -7.05 5.98 1.10
N PHE A 38 -5.87 6.17 1.69
CA PHE A 38 -4.78 5.24 1.53
C PHE A 38 -5.07 4.08 2.47
N VAL A 39 -5.63 3.00 1.90
CA VAL A 39 -5.96 1.80 2.65
C VAL A 39 -4.89 0.75 2.37
N GLY A 40 -4.32 0.18 3.43
CA GLY A 40 -3.36 -0.91 3.29
C GLY A 40 -3.53 -2.02 4.32
N ILE A 41 -2.97 -3.19 3.98
CA ILE A 41 -2.85 -4.32 4.89
C ILE A 41 -1.54 -4.18 5.65
N ILE A 42 -1.57 -4.40 6.96
CA ILE A 42 -0.38 -4.40 7.79
C ILE A 42 0.30 -5.77 7.79
N VAL A 43 1.59 -5.77 7.50
CA VAL A 43 2.46 -6.95 7.63
C VAL A 43 3.70 -6.60 8.47
N GLY A 44 4.09 -7.53 9.35
CA GLY A 44 5.36 -7.46 10.05
C GLY A 44 6.44 -8.15 9.22
N ILE A 45 7.54 -7.45 8.97
CA ILE A 45 8.74 -8.00 8.35
C ILE A 45 9.91 -7.60 9.26
N GLU A 46 10.57 -8.60 9.85
CA GLU A 46 11.57 -8.37 10.90
C GLU A 46 10.93 -7.56 12.05
N ASP A 47 11.57 -6.45 12.46
CA ASP A 47 11.09 -5.57 13.54
C ASP A 47 10.26 -4.39 13.00
N TYR A 48 9.96 -4.37 11.70
CA TYR A 48 9.24 -3.28 11.06
C TYR A 48 7.82 -3.69 10.67
N THR A 49 6.92 -2.75 10.86
CA THR A 49 5.53 -2.85 10.41
C THR A 49 5.38 -2.11 9.09
N TYR A 50 5.00 -2.84 8.04
CA TYR A 50 4.79 -2.32 6.70
C TYR A 50 3.31 -2.26 6.34
N PHE A 51 2.98 -1.35 5.43
CA PHE A 51 1.65 -1.21 4.85
C PHE A 51 1.70 -1.52 3.36
N ILE A 52 0.85 -2.44 2.91
CA ILE A 52 0.71 -2.76 1.48
C ILE A 52 -0.48 -1.97 0.92
N PRO A 53 -0.27 -0.97 0.04
CA PRO A 53 -1.36 -0.19 -0.53
C PRO A 53 -2.28 -1.06 -1.39
N LEU A 54 -3.58 -0.85 -1.25
CA LEU A 54 -4.57 -1.47 -2.14
C LEU A 54 -4.71 -0.67 -3.44
N THR A 55 -4.78 -1.40 -4.56
CA THR A 55 -5.12 -0.85 -5.87
C THR A 55 -6.12 -1.76 -6.57
N SER A 56 -7.15 -1.18 -7.19
CA SER A 56 -8.08 -1.90 -8.06
C SER A 56 -7.51 -2.13 -9.46
N LYS A 57 -6.36 -1.53 -9.76
CA LYS A 57 -5.63 -1.65 -11.02
C LYS A 57 -4.23 -2.19 -10.73
N PRO A 58 -4.06 -3.51 -10.54
CA PRO A 58 -2.75 -4.10 -10.41
C PRO A 58 -1.96 -3.91 -11.72
N LEU A 59 -0.66 -3.73 -11.61
CA LEU A 59 0.23 -3.78 -12.76
C LEU A 59 0.49 -5.24 -13.13
N ARG A 60 0.59 -5.53 -14.43
CA ARG A 60 1.05 -6.81 -14.95
C ARG A 60 2.54 -6.99 -14.64
N LYS A 61 3.05 -8.23 -14.78
CA LYS A 61 4.48 -8.57 -14.59
C LYS A 61 5.44 -7.72 -15.45
N ASN A 62 4.95 -7.13 -16.53
CA ASN A 62 5.71 -6.25 -17.44
C ASN A 62 5.55 -4.75 -17.12
N GLY A 63 4.94 -4.38 -15.98
CA GLY A 63 4.75 -3.01 -15.54
C GLY A 63 3.60 -2.24 -16.24
N LYS A 64 2.82 -2.88 -17.11
CA LYS A 64 1.65 -2.25 -17.77
C LYS A 64 0.38 -2.45 -16.93
N GLU A 65 -0.54 -1.48 -16.97
CA GLU A 65 -1.86 -1.62 -16.33
C GLU A 65 -2.62 -2.83 -16.89
N GLU A 66 -3.33 -3.55 -16.02
CA GLU A 66 -4.26 -4.59 -16.44
C GLU A 66 -5.51 -3.95 -17.08
N ILE A 67 -5.65 -4.12 -18.41
CA ILE A 67 -6.87 -3.73 -19.12
C ILE A 67 -7.96 -4.71 -18.69
N ARG A 68 -8.95 -4.23 -17.95
CA ARG A 68 -10.20 -4.96 -17.71
C ARG A 68 -11.20 -4.51 -18.77
N GLU A 69 -11.54 -5.39 -19.70
CA GLU A 69 -12.74 -5.22 -20.51
C GLU A 69 -13.94 -5.18 -19.56
N GLN A 70 -14.71 -4.10 -19.63
CA GLN A 70 -15.95 -3.98 -18.86
C GLN A 70 -16.96 -4.93 -19.53
N GLN A 71 -17.34 -5.99 -18.81
CA GLN A 71 -18.44 -6.88 -19.18
C GLN A 71 -19.77 -6.24 -18.83
#